data_AF-A0A9P9N188-F1
#
_entry.id   AF-A0A9P9N188-F1
#
_cell.length_a   1.000
_cell.length_b   1.000
_cell.length_c   1.000
_cell.angle_alpha   90.00
_cell.angle_beta   90.00
_cell.angle_gamma   90.00
#
_symmetry.space_group_name_H-M   'P 1'
#
loop_
_entity.id
_entity.type
_entity.pdbx_description
1 polymer ?
#
loop_
_entity_poly.entity_id
_entity_poly.type
_entity_poly.pdbx_seq_one_letter_code
_entity_poly.pdbx_strand_id
1 'polypeptide(L)'
;MDRIAHPLPTASELTSAILILSRTFQSLRLKHGLIDSSAIFLHATAFSLPCLLPSSITFLIQPSPTLSALELTGSLSDRKFVADFIVTRKDGVDYPKAIIKRPKDDIRGDLLVEFSIVDHWMCHERREAYDFRIPGNDTVPLMVRGEQVHVMNPEWLLRQKIQIWNERVLDKEKRTDEIDIRTLVDVLGFRGSRKISFRRKKEVEDLNMVVMGMDGDDPMVLGSVIDCPQVFGPWYDLTWVRAIGAVGSVLILMKVLDFYAPDYDL
;
A
#
# COMPACT_ATOMS: atom_id res chain seq x y z
N MET A 1 33.82 12.96 9.10
CA MET A 1 33.24 13.22 7.76
C MET A 1 31.87 13.81 7.99
N ASP A 2 31.77 15.14 7.88
CA ASP A 2 30.52 15.86 8.01
C ASP A 2 29.55 15.38 6.92
N ARG A 3 28.53 14.61 7.34
CA ARG A 3 27.38 14.35 6.49
C ARG A 3 26.69 15.69 6.31
N ILE A 4 26.96 16.37 5.20
CA ILE A 4 26.12 17.48 4.76
C ILE A 4 24.71 16.88 4.69
N ALA A 5 23.87 17.26 5.65
CA ALA A 5 22.49 16.81 5.69
C ALA A 5 21.84 17.35 4.43
N HIS A 6 21.61 16.49 3.44
CA HIS A 6 20.83 16.87 2.28
C HIS A 6 19.48 17.38 2.81
N PRO A 7 19.07 18.61 2.47
CA PRO A 7 17.84 19.17 3.00
C PRO A 7 16.68 18.27 2.56
N LEU A 8 15.85 17.86 3.52
CA LEU A 8 14.68 17.06 3.24
C LEU A 8 13.78 17.79 2.23
N PRO A 9 13.21 17.07 1.24
CA PRO A 9 12.30 17.67 0.28
C PRO A 9 11.09 18.26 1.02
N THR A 10 10.63 19.43 0.59
CA THR A 10 9.31 19.94 0.96
C THR A 10 8.21 19.18 0.20
N ALA A 11 6.97 19.28 0.68
CA ALA A 11 5.80 18.73 -0.02
C ALA A 11 5.72 19.20 -1.49
N SER A 12 6.04 20.46 -1.74
CA SER A 12 6.03 21.05 -3.08
C SER A 12 7.10 20.42 -3.99
N GLU A 13 8.32 20.25 -3.49
CA GLU A 13 9.44 19.68 -4.23
C GLU A 13 9.22 18.19 -4.52
N LEU A 14 8.72 17.44 -3.54
CA LEU A 14 8.32 16.05 -3.71
C LEU A 14 7.21 15.92 -4.77
N THR A 15 6.21 16.79 -4.72
CA THR A 15 5.13 16.82 -5.72
C THR A 15 5.69 17.08 -7.12
N SER A 16 6.65 18.00 -7.26
CA SER A 16 7.33 18.25 -8.54
C SER A 16 8.09 17.01 -9.04
N ALA A 17 8.78 16.29 -8.15
CA ALA A 17 9.47 15.04 -8.49
C ALA A 17 8.50 13.97 -9.00
N ILE A 18 7.36 13.79 -8.32
CA ILE A 18 6.32 12.85 -8.74
C ILE A 18 5.77 13.22 -10.13
N LEU A 19 5.56 14.50 -10.42
CA LEU A 19 5.09 14.95 -11.72
C LEU A 19 6.11 14.67 -12.84
N ILE A 20 7.40 14.95 -12.61
CA ILE A 20 8.47 14.64 -13.55
C ILE A 20 8.50 13.14 -13.86
N LEU A 21 8.44 12.29 -12.82
CA LEU A 21 8.40 10.84 -12.96
C LEU A 21 7.16 10.37 -13.72
N SER A 22 5.98 10.87 -13.36
CA SER A 22 4.73 10.46 -13.99
C SER A 22 4.69 10.82 -15.47
N ARG A 23 5.08 12.05 -15.84
CA ARG A 23 5.21 12.46 -17.26
C ARG A 23 6.20 11.56 -18.02
N THR A 24 7.31 11.22 -17.38
CA THR A 24 8.35 10.37 -17.98
C THR A 24 7.77 8.98 -18.30
N PHE A 25 7.12 8.33 -17.34
CA PHE A 25 6.53 7.01 -17.58
C PHE A 25 5.34 7.04 -18.55
N GLN A 26 4.54 8.11 -18.55
CA GLN A 26 3.50 8.34 -19.56
C GLN A 26 4.10 8.47 -20.96
N SER A 27 5.19 9.21 -21.13
CA SER A 27 5.87 9.38 -22.43
C SER A 27 6.43 8.07 -22.98
N LEU A 28 6.80 7.15 -22.08
CA LEU A 28 7.27 5.80 -22.39
C LEU A 28 6.12 4.81 -22.65
N ARG A 29 4.86 5.25 -22.49
CA ARG A 29 3.65 4.41 -22.63
C ARG A 29 3.66 3.18 -21.73
N LEU A 30 4.28 3.28 -20.55
CA LEU A 30 4.32 2.22 -19.57
C LEU A 30 3.09 2.29 -18.66
N LYS A 31 2.44 1.15 -18.41
CA LYS A 31 1.48 1.06 -17.30
C LYS A 31 2.27 1.17 -16.01
N HIS A 32 1.92 2.15 -15.19
CA HIS A 32 2.62 2.46 -13.94
C HIS A 32 1.64 2.97 -12.88
N GLY A 33 2.09 2.93 -11.62
CA GLY A 33 1.39 3.46 -10.47
C GLY A 33 2.36 3.86 -9.38
N LEU A 34 2.15 5.03 -8.77
CA LEU A 34 2.83 5.41 -7.54
C LEU A 34 2.39 4.49 -6.39
N ILE A 35 3.34 4.04 -5.58
CA ILE A 35 3.11 3.16 -4.41
C ILE A 35 3.72 3.72 -3.11
N ASP A 36 3.61 2.95 -2.03
CA ASP A 36 4.13 3.26 -0.69
C ASP A 36 3.62 4.60 -0.13
N SER A 37 4.34 5.17 0.84
CA SER A 37 3.95 6.40 1.55
C SER A 37 3.74 7.59 0.61
N SER A 38 4.41 7.62 -0.56
CA SER A 38 4.20 8.65 -1.58
C SER A 38 2.82 8.58 -2.24
N ALA A 39 2.29 7.38 -2.44
CA ALA A 39 0.92 7.17 -2.92
C ALA A 39 -0.11 7.57 -1.87
N ILE A 40 0.14 7.20 -0.61
CA ILE A 40 -0.73 7.53 0.53
C ILE A 40 -0.79 9.04 0.72
N PHE A 41 0.35 9.72 0.66
CA PHE A 41 0.46 11.18 0.70
C PHE A 41 -0.40 11.86 -0.38
N LEU A 42 -0.38 11.38 -1.62
CA LEU A 42 -1.20 11.96 -2.68
C LEU A 42 -2.70 11.71 -2.48
N HIS A 43 -3.10 10.51 -2.07
CA HIS A 43 -4.51 10.23 -1.75
C HIS A 43 -5.00 11.12 -0.60
N ALA A 44 -4.25 11.20 0.49
CA ALA A 44 -4.59 12.03 1.64
C ALA A 44 -4.69 13.51 1.26
N THR A 45 -3.72 14.02 0.50
CA THR A 45 -3.73 15.40 0.01
C THR A 45 -4.95 15.69 -0.86
N ALA A 46 -5.37 14.74 -1.72
CA ALA A 46 -6.56 14.90 -2.55
C ALA A 46 -7.86 15.07 -1.75
N PHE A 47 -7.90 14.54 -0.51
CA PHE A 47 -9.03 14.68 0.41
C PHE A 47 -8.76 15.67 1.56
N SER A 48 -7.66 16.43 1.51
CA SER A 48 -7.24 17.36 2.58
C SER A 48 -7.10 16.69 3.96
N LEU A 49 -6.64 15.44 3.97
CA LEU A 49 -6.42 14.66 5.19
C LEU A 49 -5.01 14.86 5.74
N PRO A 50 -4.83 14.84 7.09
CA PRO A 50 -3.51 14.79 7.70
C PRO A 50 -2.74 13.56 7.20
N CYS A 51 -1.48 13.75 6.83
CA CYS A 51 -0.61 12.65 6.39
C CYS A 51 0.86 12.96 6.63
N LEU A 52 1.67 11.91 6.62
CA LEU A 52 3.12 12.03 6.69
C LEU A 52 3.70 12.48 5.35
N LEU A 53 4.73 13.32 5.40
CA LEU A 53 5.54 13.61 4.25
C LEU A 53 6.48 12.42 3.99
N PRO A 54 6.43 11.78 2.80
CA PRO A 54 7.22 10.59 2.53
C PRO A 54 8.69 10.96 2.33
N SER A 55 9.57 10.04 2.71
CA SER A 55 11.03 10.18 2.57
C SER A 55 11.57 9.75 1.22
N SER A 56 10.80 8.94 0.46
CA SER A 56 11.17 8.43 -0.85
C SER A 56 9.94 8.32 -1.76
N ILE A 57 10.19 8.19 -3.05
CA ILE A 57 9.17 7.96 -4.07
C ILE A 57 9.37 6.55 -4.64
N THR A 58 8.32 5.76 -4.73
CA THR A 58 8.37 4.44 -5.37
C THR A 58 7.31 4.34 -6.46
N PHE A 59 7.73 3.96 -7.66
CA PHE A 59 6.81 3.64 -8.76
C PHE A 59 6.85 2.15 -9.07
N LEU A 60 5.66 1.55 -9.13
CA LEU A 60 5.44 0.23 -9.69
C LEU A 60 5.18 0.37 -11.19
N ILE A 61 5.87 -0.43 -12.00
CA ILE A 61 5.63 -0.52 -13.45
C ILE A 61 5.19 -1.92 -13.86
N GLN A 62 4.36 -2.01 -14.89
CA GLN A 62 4.17 -3.26 -15.62
C GLN A 62 5.35 -3.40 -16.58
N PRO A 63 6.24 -4.38 -16.36
CA PRO A 63 7.38 -4.58 -17.25
C PRO A 63 6.87 -5.06 -18.61
N SER A 64 7.54 -4.61 -19.66
CA SER A 64 7.35 -5.09 -21.03
C SER A 64 8.43 -6.12 -21.38
N PRO A 65 8.31 -6.85 -22.51
CA PRO A 65 9.37 -7.78 -22.94
C PRO A 65 10.75 -7.14 -23.14
N THR A 66 10.82 -5.81 -23.28
CA THR A 66 12.04 -5.06 -23.59
C THR A 66 12.40 -4.01 -22.55
N LEU A 67 11.59 -3.85 -21.50
CA LEU A 67 11.77 -2.80 -20.53
C LEU A 67 11.23 -3.22 -19.16
N SER A 68 12.15 -3.69 -18.32
CA SER A 68 12.02 -3.94 -16.89
C SER A 68 12.36 -2.69 -16.07
N ALA A 69 12.11 -2.73 -14.76
CA ALA A 69 12.47 -1.66 -13.84
C ALA A 69 14.00 -1.44 -13.78
N LEU A 70 14.77 -2.52 -13.88
CA LEU A 70 16.24 -2.47 -13.93
C LEU A 70 16.74 -1.78 -15.21
N GLU A 71 16.25 -2.21 -16.38
CA GLU A 71 16.62 -1.61 -17.67
C GLU A 71 16.19 -0.14 -17.75
N LEU A 72 15.01 0.19 -17.23
CA LEU A 72 14.53 1.56 -17.18
C LEU A 72 15.44 2.42 -16.31
N THR A 73 15.83 1.94 -15.12
CA THR A 73 16.74 2.65 -14.23
C THR A 73 18.08 2.95 -14.92
N GLY A 74 18.64 1.99 -15.64
CA GLY A 74 19.87 2.20 -16.43
C GLY A 74 19.70 3.26 -17.53
N SER A 75 18.57 3.25 -18.23
CA SER A 75 18.28 4.19 -19.32
C SER A 75 18.08 5.64 -18.86
N LEU A 76 17.81 5.90 -17.57
CA LEU A 76 17.64 7.26 -17.06
C LEU A 76 18.94 8.10 -17.14
N SER A 77 20.08 7.46 -17.34
CA SER A 77 21.36 8.14 -17.61
C SER A 77 21.52 8.60 -19.07
N ASP A 78 20.61 8.20 -19.97
CA ASP A 78 20.69 8.54 -21.38
C ASP A 78 20.43 10.02 -21.62
N ARG A 79 21.01 10.58 -22.70
CA ARG A 79 20.90 12.01 -23.09
C ARG A 79 19.46 12.53 -23.14
N LYS A 80 18.48 11.66 -23.34
CA LYS A 80 17.05 12.01 -23.34
C LYS A 80 16.55 12.45 -21.95
N PHE A 81 17.17 11.98 -20.88
CA PHE A 81 16.69 12.07 -19.50
C PHE A 81 17.64 12.84 -18.57
N VAL A 82 18.89 13.08 -18.96
CA VAL A 82 19.91 13.77 -18.14
C VAL A 82 19.53 15.18 -17.65
N ALA A 83 18.53 15.83 -18.25
CA ALA A 83 18.06 17.13 -17.80
C ALA A 83 17.21 17.05 -16.53
N ASP A 84 16.57 15.90 -16.30
CA ASP A 84 15.59 15.66 -15.24
C ASP A 84 16.05 14.59 -14.25
N PHE A 85 17.04 13.77 -14.62
CA PHE A 85 17.48 12.63 -13.83
C PHE A 85 19.00 12.53 -13.73
N ILE A 86 19.45 12.01 -12.59
CA ILE A 86 20.82 11.55 -12.37
C ILE A 86 20.78 10.17 -11.74
N VAL A 87 21.63 9.26 -12.19
CA VAL A 87 21.79 7.94 -11.58
C VAL A 87 23.12 7.90 -10.86
N THR A 88 23.07 7.65 -9.56
CA THR A 88 24.28 7.49 -8.73
C THR A 88 24.50 6.03 -8.41
N ARG A 89 25.74 5.54 -8.55
CA ARG A 89 26.06 4.14 -8.26
C ARG A 89 26.72 4.02 -6.88
N LYS A 90 26.23 3.12 -6.05
CA LYS A 90 26.79 2.79 -4.74
C LYS A 90 26.82 1.28 -4.56
N ASP A 91 27.99 0.73 -4.23
CA ASP A 91 28.20 -0.71 -4.03
C ASP A 91 27.71 -1.57 -5.21
N GLY A 92 27.89 -1.06 -6.44
CA GLY A 92 27.47 -1.73 -7.67
C GLY A 92 25.99 -1.56 -8.02
N VAL A 93 25.18 -0.97 -7.13
CA VAL A 93 23.74 -0.74 -7.29
C VAL A 93 23.47 0.70 -7.75
N ASP A 94 22.54 0.85 -8.68
CA ASP A 94 22.13 2.14 -9.25
C ASP A 94 20.97 2.75 -8.44
N TYR A 95 21.13 4.00 -8.05
CA TYR A 95 20.16 4.80 -7.28
C TYR A 95 19.76 6.02 -8.10
N PRO A 96 18.59 5.98 -8.77
CA PRO A 96 18.14 7.10 -9.59
C PRO A 96 17.58 8.23 -8.72
N LYS A 97 17.83 9.46 -9.15
CA LYS A 97 17.35 10.68 -8.49
C LYS A 97 16.77 11.64 -9.50
N ALA A 98 15.62 12.23 -9.17
CA ALA A 98 15.00 13.30 -9.93
C ALA A 98 15.64 14.64 -9.53
N ILE A 99 15.94 15.48 -10.52
CA ILE A 99 16.54 16.79 -10.33
C ILE A 99 15.42 17.82 -10.20
N ILE A 100 15.28 18.43 -9.02
CA ILE A 100 14.34 19.50 -8.74
C ILE A 100 15.08 20.83 -8.74
N LYS A 101 14.87 21.59 -9.81
CA LYS A 101 15.48 22.90 -10.00
C LYS A 101 14.90 23.89 -9.02
N ARG A 102 15.76 24.48 -8.18
CA ARG A 102 15.39 25.58 -7.30
C ARG A 102 15.67 26.92 -8.00
N PRO A 103 15.07 28.03 -7.53
CA PRO A 103 15.44 29.36 -8.03
C PRO A 103 16.96 29.56 -7.95
N LYS A 104 17.55 30.28 -8.93
CA LYS A 104 19.01 30.48 -9.01
C LYS A 104 19.61 31.11 -7.75
N ASP A 105 18.81 31.88 -7.02
CA ASP A 105 19.21 32.58 -5.80
C ASP A 105 18.99 31.73 -4.53
N ASP A 106 18.47 30.51 -4.65
CA ASP A 106 18.33 29.59 -3.53
C ASP A 106 19.68 28.98 -3.17
N ILE A 107 20.21 29.39 -2.01
CA ILE A 107 21.49 28.92 -1.46
C ILE A 107 21.59 27.40 -1.30
N ARG A 108 20.46 26.68 -1.29
CA ARG A 108 20.44 25.22 -1.13
C ARG A 108 20.74 24.48 -2.44
N GLY A 109 20.74 25.19 -3.59
CA GLY A 109 20.95 24.61 -4.92
C GLY A 109 19.86 23.61 -5.33
N ASP A 110 20.05 23.00 -6.50
CA ASP A 110 19.17 21.96 -7.01
C ASP A 110 19.06 20.79 -6.03
N LEU A 111 17.84 20.28 -5.88
CA LEU A 111 17.56 19.16 -4.99
C LEU A 111 17.53 17.85 -5.78
N LEU A 112 18.20 16.83 -5.25
CA LEU A 112 18.14 15.48 -5.79
C LEU A 112 17.18 14.64 -4.94
N VAL A 113 16.04 14.30 -5.50
CA VAL A 113 15.03 13.47 -4.84
C VAL A 113 15.23 12.01 -5.28
N GLU A 114 15.61 11.16 -4.34
CA GLU A 114 15.78 9.73 -4.59
C GLU A 114 14.43 9.04 -4.82
N PHE A 115 14.39 8.13 -5.77
CA PHE A 115 13.23 7.31 -6.06
C PHE A 115 13.62 5.89 -6.45
N SER A 116 12.64 5.00 -6.38
CA SER A 116 12.78 3.61 -6.76
C SER A 116 11.75 3.26 -7.83
N ILE A 117 12.17 2.43 -8.79
CA ILE A 117 11.26 1.79 -9.76
C ILE A 117 11.27 0.30 -9.43
N VAL A 118 10.09 -0.28 -9.30
CA VAL A 118 9.93 -1.72 -9.03
C VAL A 118 9.00 -2.35 -10.05
N ASP A 119 9.18 -3.65 -10.25
CA ASP A 119 8.28 -4.49 -11.03
C ASP A 119 8.08 -5.85 -10.34
N HIS A 120 7.17 -6.66 -10.86
CA HIS A 120 6.85 -7.97 -10.29
C HIS A 120 7.95 -9.03 -10.48
N TRP A 121 8.95 -8.81 -11.34
CA TRP A 121 10.09 -9.72 -11.49
C TRP A 121 11.15 -9.47 -10.43
N MET A 122 11.36 -8.21 -10.03
CA MET A 122 12.34 -7.85 -9.00
C MET A 122 11.90 -8.26 -7.58
N CYS A 123 10.59 -8.31 -7.31
CA CYS A 123 10.05 -8.62 -5.98
C CYS A 123 9.25 -9.93 -5.98
N HIS A 124 9.94 -11.07 -5.93
CA HIS A 124 9.30 -12.40 -5.97
C HIS A 124 8.20 -12.60 -4.91
N GLU A 125 8.41 -12.09 -3.69
CA GLU A 125 7.46 -12.23 -2.58
C GLU A 125 6.16 -11.44 -2.79
N ARG A 126 6.21 -10.39 -3.61
CA ARG A 126 5.08 -9.49 -3.91
C ARG A 126 4.64 -9.57 -5.36
N ARG A 127 5.09 -10.59 -6.09
CA ARG A 127 4.89 -10.72 -7.53
C ARG A 127 3.43 -10.64 -7.95
N GLU A 128 2.54 -11.33 -7.23
CA GLU A 128 1.10 -11.23 -7.51
C GLU A 128 0.57 -9.81 -7.24
N ALA A 129 0.97 -9.18 -6.13
CA ALA A 129 0.51 -7.82 -5.81
C ALA A 129 1.03 -6.79 -6.81
N TYR A 130 2.18 -7.03 -7.44
CA TYR A 130 2.87 -6.09 -8.33
C TYR A 130 2.50 -6.28 -9.81
N ASP A 131 1.60 -7.22 -10.12
CA ASP A 131 1.15 -7.48 -11.48
C ASP A 131 -0.16 -6.73 -11.79
N PHE A 132 -0.10 -5.71 -12.65
CA PHE A 132 -1.27 -4.90 -13.04
C PHE A 132 -2.32 -5.68 -13.84
N ARG A 133 -2.01 -6.90 -14.29
CA ARG A 133 -2.97 -7.76 -15.03
C ARG A 133 -3.95 -8.46 -14.09
N ILE A 134 -3.68 -8.47 -12.79
CA ILE A 134 -4.52 -9.11 -11.79
C ILE A 134 -5.61 -8.12 -11.33
N PRO A 135 -6.90 -8.49 -11.36
CA PRO A 135 -7.98 -7.61 -10.93
C PRO A 135 -7.79 -7.13 -9.49
N GLY A 136 -7.96 -5.82 -9.27
CA GLY A 136 -7.73 -5.18 -7.97
C GLY A 136 -6.34 -4.57 -7.80
N ASN A 137 -5.38 -4.89 -8.67
CA ASN A 137 -4.08 -4.21 -8.75
C ASN A 137 -4.15 -3.02 -9.72
N ASP A 138 -5.18 -2.20 -9.58
CA ASP A 138 -5.47 -1.09 -10.49
C ASP A 138 -4.93 0.25 -9.99
N THR A 139 -4.79 1.21 -10.91
CA THR A 139 -4.44 2.58 -10.56
C THR A 139 -5.64 3.51 -10.66
N VAL A 140 -5.70 4.46 -9.73
CA VAL A 140 -6.64 5.57 -9.76
C VAL A 140 -5.89 6.81 -10.24
N PRO A 141 -6.43 7.56 -11.21
CA PRO A 141 -5.85 8.83 -11.60
C PRO A 141 -6.19 9.92 -10.58
N LEU A 142 -5.16 10.63 -10.09
CA LEU A 142 -5.31 11.79 -9.23
C LEU A 142 -4.81 13.05 -9.95
N MET A 143 -5.55 14.16 -9.79
CA MET A 143 -5.16 15.45 -10.34
C MET A 143 -4.23 16.18 -9.38
N VAL A 144 -3.00 16.43 -9.83
CA VAL A 144 -1.95 17.12 -9.07
C VAL A 144 -1.47 18.30 -9.89
N ARG A 145 -1.73 19.52 -9.42
CA ARG A 145 -1.38 20.78 -10.14
C ARG A 145 -1.85 20.83 -11.60
N GLY A 146 -3.03 20.27 -11.87
CA GLY A 146 -3.61 20.24 -13.22
C GLY A 146 -3.15 19.07 -14.09
N GLU A 147 -2.35 18.15 -13.55
CA GLU A 147 -1.84 16.98 -14.27
C GLU A 147 -2.29 15.68 -13.63
N GLN A 148 -2.47 14.66 -14.47
CA GLN A 148 -2.92 13.35 -14.03
C GLN A 148 -1.72 12.48 -13.60
N VAL A 149 -1.73 12.05 -12.34
CA VAL A 149 -0.77 11.08 -11.78
C VAL A 149 -1.51 9.78 -11.51
N HIS A 150 -1.00 8.67 -12.03
CA HIS A 150 -1.54 7.35 -11.72
C HIS A 150 -0.97 6.85 -10.39
N VAL A 151 -1.85 6.59 -9.43
CA VAL A 151 -1.52 6.13 -8.08
C VAL A 151 -2.21 4.79 -7.84
N MET A 152 -1.57 3.85 -7.14
CA MET A 152 -2.25 2.59 -6.78
C MET A 152 -3.52 2.87 -5.98
N ASN A 153 -4.55 2.06 -6.23
CA ASN A 153 -5.81 2.20 -5.51
C ASN A 153 -5.61 2.02 -3.99
N PRO A 154 -6.35 2.77 -3.16
CA PRO A 154 -6.16 2.74 -1.70
C PRO A 154 -6.48 1.38 -1.10
N GLU A 155 -7.37 0.58 -1.71
CA GLU A 155 -7.68 -0.76 -1.25
C GLU A 155 -6.45 -1.69 -1.32
N TRP A 156 -5.70 -1.60 -2.41
CA TRP A 156 -4.43 -2.30 -2.60
C TRP A 156 -3.36 -1.78 -1.64
N LEU A 157 -3.22 -0.45 -1.51
CA LEU A 157 -2.24 0.17 -0.62
C LEU A 157 -2.43 -0.28 0.83
N LEU A 158 -3.68 -0.39 1.30
CA LEU A 158 -3.97 -0.84 2.67
C LEU A 158 -3.53 -2.28 2.89
N ARG A 159 -3.82 -3.19 1.95
CA ARG A 159 -3.36 -4.59 2.02
C ARG A 159 -1.85 -4.69 2.10
N GLN A 160 -1.15 -3.97 1.23
CA GLN A 160 0.31 -3.99 1.21
C GLN A 160 0.91 -3.38 2.47
N LYS A 161 0.31 -2.30 2.99
CA LYS A 161 0.79 -1.64 4.20
C LYS A 161 0.63 -2.51 5.45
N ILE A 162 -0.48 -3.25 5.58
CA ILE A 162 -0.68 -4.26 6.63
C ILE A 162 0.41 -5.34 6.57
N GLN A 163 0.72 -5.84 5.38
CA GLN A 163 1.79 -6.84 5.18
C GLN A 163 3.17 -6.27 5.57
N ILE A 164 3.51 -5.08 5.07
CA ILE A 164 4.77 -4.39 5.39
C ILE A 164 4.91 -4.18 6.89
N TRP A 165 3.86 -3.75 7.58
CA TRP A 165 3.90 -3.52 9.04
C TRP A 165 4.30 -4.78 9.81
N ASN A 166 3.83 -5.95 9.38
CA ASN A 166 4.20 -7.24 9.99
C ASN A 166 5.65 -7.65 9.69
N GLU A 167 6.18 -7.24 8.53
CA GLU A 167 7.57 -7.48 8.14
C GLU A 167 8.57 -6.57 8.88
N ARG A 168 8.13 -5.43 9.41
CA ARG A 168 8.99 -4.49 10.14
C ARG A 168 9.49 -5.08 11.45
N VAL A 169 10.78 -4.95 11.71
CA VAL A 169 11.42 -5.31 12.98
C VAL A 169 11.50 -4.11 13.93
N LEU A 170 11.66 -2.89 13.38
CA LEU A 170 11.89 -1.68 14.18
C LEU A 170 10.57 -0.96 14.51
N ASP A 171 10.35 -0.67 15.78
CA ASP A 171 9.12 0.02 16.27
C ASP A 171 8.90 1.39 15.61
N LYS A 172 9.99 2.12 15.31
CA LYS A 172 9.88 3.43 14.63
C LYS A 172 9.26 3.31 13.24
N GLU A 173 9.63 2.25 12.50
CA GLU A 173 9.07 2.00 11.17
C GLU A 173 7.63 1.54 11.28
N LYS A 174 7.32 0.66 12.24
CA LYS A 174 5.95 0.26 12.56
C LYS A 174 5.04 1.44 12.85
N ARG A 175 5.46 2.37 13.71
CA ARG A 175 4.67 3.59 14.00
C ARG A 175 4.40 4.45 12.77
N THR A 176 5.35 4.52 11.84
CA THR A 176 5.16 5.22 10.57
C THR A 176 4.11 4.50 9.72
N ASP A 177 4.23 3.18 9.61
CA ASP A 177 3.28 2.35 8.88
C ASP A 177 1.88 2.38 9.51
N GLU A 178 1.75 2.50 10.84
CA GLU A 178 0.45 2.68 11.53
C GLU A 178 -0.25 3.98 11.15
N ILE A 179 0.49 5.09 11.09
CA ILE A 179 -0.06 6.38 10.67
C ILE A 179 -0.51 6.30 9.21
N ASP A 180 0.27 5.64 8.35
CA ASP A 180 -0.09 5.36 6.96
C ASP A 180 -1.35 4.50 6.85
N ILE A 181 -1.50 3.46 7.69
CA ILE A 181 -2.69 2.61 7.77
C ILE A 181 -3.92 3.44 8.16
N ARG A 182 -3.83 4.24 9.22
CA ARG A 182 -4.91 5.14 9.68
C ARG A 182 -5.33 6.10 8.56
N THR A 183 -4.35 6.73 7.91
CA THR A 183 -4.59 7.64 6.78
C THR A 183 -5.33 6.94 5.64
N LEU A 184 -4.96 5.70 5.32
CA LEU A 184 -5.65 4.91 4.29
C LEU A 184 -7.08 4.54 4.69
N VAL A 185 -7.33 4.23 5.96
CA VAL A 185 -8.69 4.01 6.47
C VAL A 185 -9.55 5.26 6.28
N ASP A 186 -9.02 6.44 6.63
CA ASP A 186 -9.73 7.70 6.43
C ASP A 186 -10.00 7.95 4.94
N VAL A 187 -8.99 7.78 4.07
CA VAL A 187 -9.16 7.90 2.60
C VAL A 187 -10.29 6.99 2.09
N LEU A 188 -10.32 5.73 2.52
CA LEU A 188 -11.34 4.78 2.11
C LEU A 188 -12.73 5.15 2.63
N GLY A 189 -12.81 5.65 3.87
CA GLY A 189 -14.04 6.18 4.46
C GLY A 189 -14.58 7.38 3.68
N PHE A 190 -13.73 8.35 3.35
CA PHE A 190 -14.10 9.54 2.57
C PHE A 190 -14.53 9.21 1.13
N ARG A 191 -13.93 8.21 0.49
CA ARG A 191 -14.34 7.76 -0.85
C ARG A 191 -15.70 7.07 -0.86
N GLY A 192 -16.20 6.63 0.29
CA GLY A 192 -17.40 5.79 0.38
C GLY A 192 -17.20 4.45 -0.32
N SER A 193 -15.96 3.94 -0.35
CA SER A 193 -15.66 2.64 -0.94
C SER A 193 -16.42 1.53 -0.21
N ARG A 194 -16.80 0.47 -0.94
CA ARG A 194 -17.29 -0.75 -0.29
C ARG A 194 -16.17 -1.33 0.58
N LYS A 195 -16.54 -1.98 1.69
CA LYS A 195 -15.57 -2.64 2.55
C LYS A 195 -14.71 -3.63 1.76
N ILE A 196 -13.41 -3.61 2.04
CA ILE A 196 -12.42 -4.47 1.41
C ILE A 196 -12.49 -5.85 2.05
N SER A 197 -12.66 -6.88 1.23
CA SER A 197 -12.82 -8.24 1.74
C SER A 197 -11.48 -8.93 1.99
N PHE A 198 -11.20 -9.30 3.24
CA PHE A 198 -10.03 -10.13 3.59
C PHE A 198 -10.51 -11.56 3.79
N ARG A 199 -10.03 -12.48 2.94
CA ARG A 199 -10.53 -13.87 2.89
C ARG A 199 -9.41 -14.91 2.87
N ARG A 200 -8.23 -14.57 2.35
CA ARG A 200 -7.09 -15.50 2.34
C ARG A 200 -6.56 -15.64 3.76
N LYS A 201 -6.22 -16.87 4.16
CA LYS A 201 -5.71 -17.18 5.50
C LYS A 201 -4.58 -16.24 5.93
N LYS A 202 -3.58 -16.05 5.06
CA LYS A 202 -2.45 -15.14 5.32
C LYS A 202 -2.90 -13.68 5.55
N GLU A 203 -3.84 -13.17 4.75
CA GLU A 203 -4.35 -11.80 4.93
C GLU A 203 -5.08 -11.63 6.26
N VAL A 204 -5.84 -12.65 6.68
CA VAL A 204 -6.53 -12.65 7.98
C VAL A 204 -5.53 -12.68 9.13
N GLU A 205 -4.48 -13.51 9.02
CA GLU A 205 -3.39 -13.58 10.00
C GLU A 205 -2.64 -12.24 10.09
N ASP A 206 -2.26 -11.66 8.96
CA ASP A 206 -1.57 -10.38 8.87
C ASP A 206 -2.41 -9.25 9.50
N LEU A 207 -3.70 -9.21 9.19
CA LEU A 207 -4.63 -8.24 9.76
C LEU A 207 -4.80 -8.42 11.28
N ASN A 208 -4.91 -9.67 11.75
CA ASN A 208 -5.04 -9.96 13.18
C ASN A 208 -3.81 -9.52 13.97
N MET A 209 -2.61 -9.69 13.42
CA MET A 209 -1.37 -9.22 14.05
C MET A 209 -1.32 -7.69 14.17
N VAL A 210 -1.73 -6.97 13.14
CA VAL A 210 -1.82 -5.50 13.18
C VAL A 210 -2.83 -5.06 14.24
N VAL A 211 -4.03 -5.62 14.24
CA VAL A 211 -5.09 -5.25 15.20
C VAL A 211 -4.67 -5.48 16.65
N MET A 212 -3.95 -6.56 16.94
CA MET A 212 -3.47 -6.87 18.29
C MET A 212 -2.25 -6.05 18.70
N GLY A 213 -1.49 -5.50 17.74
CA GLY A 213 -0.24 -4.81 18.00
C GLY A 213 -0.27 -3.29 17.84
N MET A 214 -1.34 -2.72 17.27
CA MET A 214 -1.52 -1.26 17.21
C MET A 214 -1.90 -0.72 18.59
N ASP A 215 -1.07 0.16 19.12
CA ASP A 215 -1.32 0.81 20.41
C ASP A 215 -2.44 1.87 20.30
N GLY A 216 -3.43 1.77 21.19
CA GLY A 216 -4.33 2.87 21.55
C GLY A 216 -5.53 3.12 20.62
N ASP A 217 -5.70 2.36 19.55
CA ASP A 217 -6.86 2.50 18.64
C ASP A 217 -7.95 1.48 18.93
N ASP A 218 -9.20 1.86 18.62
CA ASP A 218 -10.31 0.93 18.52
C ASP A 218 -10.13 0.07 17.24
N PRO A 219 -9.97 -1.26 17.36
CA PRO A 219 -9.92 -2.19 16.23
C PRO A 219 -11.06 -1.99 15.21
N MET A 220 -12.20 -1.48 15.66
CA MET A 220 -13.36 -1.23 14.81
C MET A 220 -13.14 -0.12 13.78
N VAL A 221 -12.13 0.75 13.95
CA VAL A 221 -11.75 1.74 12.93
C VAL A 221 -11.30 1.02 11.66
N LEU A 222 -10.43 0.01 11.76
CA LEU A 222 -10.07 -0.86 10.63
C LEU A 222 -11.28 -1.67 10.13
N GLY A 223 -12.09 -2.20 11.06
CA GLY A 223 -13.34 -2.91 10.76
C GLY A 223 -14.40 -2.05 10.04
N SER A 224 -14.26 -0.73 10.03
CA SER A 224 -15.17 0.17 9.30
C SER A 224 -14.96 0.11 7.79
N VAL A 225 -13.74 -0.17 7.33
CA VAL A 225 -13.37 -0.24 5.89
C VAL A 225 -12.96 -1.65 5.44
N ILE A 226 -12.71 -2.56 6.38
CA ILE A 226 -12.37 -3.97 6.08
C ILE A 226 -13.51 -4.89 6.50
N ASP A 227 -13.92 -5.78 5.59
CA ASP A 227 -14.81 -6.89 5.86
C ASP A 227 -13.98 -8.15 6.15
N CYS A 228 -13.79 -8.44 7.44
CA CYS A 228 -13.14 -9.65 7.93
C CYS A 228 -13.83 -10.14 9.22
N PRO A 229 -14.87 -10.99 9.12
CA PRO A 229 -15.61 -11.49 10.28
C PRO A 229 -14.72 -12.27 11.26
N GLN A 230 -13.61 -12.83 10.78
CA GLN A 230 -12.65 -13.54 11.62
C GLN A 230 -11.91 -12.65 12.60
N VAL A 231 -11.73 -11.36 12.28
CA VAL A 231 -10.99 -10.40 13.11
C VAL A 231 -11.96 -9.44 13.81
N PHE A 232 -12.99 -8.96 13.09
CA PHE A 232 -13.90 -7.92 13.58
C PHE A 232 -15.32 -8.42 13.88
N GLY A 233 -15.66 -9.65 13.47
CA GLY A 233 -17.00 -10.18 13.65
C GLY A 233 -17.25 -10.63 15.09
N PRO A 234 -18.52 -10.69 15.52
CA PRO A 234 -18.88 -11.46 16.70
C PRO A 234 -18.39 -12.90 16.54
N TRP A 235 -17.85 -13.49 17.60
CA TRP A 235 -17.31 -14.85 17.55
C TRP A 235 -18.32 -15.89 17.02
N TYR A 236 -19.62 -15.66 17.21
CA TYR A 236 -20.69 -16.53 16.71
C TYR A 236 -20.97 -16.43 15.20
N ASP A 237 -20.44 -15.43 14.51
CA ASP A 237 -20.58 -15.29 13.05
C ASP A 237 -19.54 -16.08 12.25
N LEU A 238 -18.56 -16.66 12.94
CA LEU A 238 -17.57 -17.55 12.37
C LEU A 238 -18.24 -18.83 11.83
N THR A 239 -17.95 -19.18 10.57
CA THR A 239 -18.55 -20.34 9.88
C THR A 239 -18.40 -21.65 10.68
N TRP A 240 -17.26 -21.84 11.34
CA TRP A 240 -17.02 -23.03 12.17
C TRP A 240 -17.83 -23.01 13.47
N VAL A 241 -18.05 -21.84 14.09
CA VAL A 241 -18.91 -21.71 15.28
C VAL A 241 -20.35 -21.99 14.92
N ARG A 242 -20.83 -21.47 13.78
CA ARG A 242 -22.17 -21.79 13.25
C ARG A 242 -22.33 -23.28 12.96
N ALA A 243 -21.31 -23.91 12.37
CA ALA A 243 -21.33 -25.35 12.09
C ALA A 243 -21.38 -26.18 13.38
N ILE A 244 -20.55 -25.86 14.38
CA ILE A 244 -20.58 -26.54 15.69
C ILE A 244 -21.90 -26.29 16.40
N GLY A 245 -22.40 -25.05 16.39
CA GLY A 245 -23.70 -24.69 16.96
C GLY A 245 -24.85 -25.48 16.32
N ALA A 246 -24.85 -25.64 14.99
CA ALA A 246 -25.85 -26.43 14.29
C ALA A 246 -25.78 -27.93 14.67
N VAL A 247 -24.58 -28.51 14.71
CA VAL A 247 -24.39 -29.91 15.14
C VAL A 247 -24.84 -30.11 16.59
N GLY A 248 -24.44 -29.21 17.50
CA GLY A 248 -24.88 -29.24 18.89
C GLY A 248 -26.40 -29.13 19.03
N SER A 249 -27.03 -28.28 18.24
CA SER A 249 -28.50 -28.12 18.23
C SER A 249 -29.21 -29.39 17.78
N VAL A 250 -28.68 -30.09 16.76
CA VAL A 250 -29.22 -31.38 16.29
C VAL A 250 -29.08 -32.46 17.37
N LEU A 251 -27.93 -32.52 18.05
CA LEU A 251 -27.72 -33.49 19.15
C LEU A 251 -28.66 -33.23 20.33
N ILE A 252 -28.88 -31.97 20.69
CA ILE A 252 -29.85 -31.58 21.73
C ILE A 252 -31.26 -31.97 21.29
N LEU A 253 -31.64 -31.68 20.05
CA LEU A 253 -32.95 -32.04 19.52
C LEU A 253 -33.17 -33.56 19.54
N MET A 254 -32.17 -34.35 19.13
CA MET A 254 -32.23 -35.81 19.24
C MET A 254 -32.41 -36.26 20.70
N LYS A 255 -31.66 -35.69 21.65
CA LYS A 255 -31.81 -36.02 23.07
C LYS A 255 -33.16 -35.63 23.65
N VAL A 256 -33.73 -34.50 23.22
CA VAL A 256 -35.08 -34.09 23.60
C VAL A 256 -36.11 -35.04 23.01
N LEU A 257 -35.97 -35.43 21.74
CA LEU A 257 -36.86 -36.40 21.10
C LEU A 257 -36.75 -37.77 21.76
N ASP A 258 -35.55 -38.26 22.11
CA ASP A 258 -35.36 -39.51 22.86
C ASP A 258 -36.01 -39.44 24.25
N PHE A 259 -35.98 -38.28 24.92
CA PHE A 259 -36.59 -38.09 26.23
C PHE A 259 -38.12 -38.02 26.19
N TYR A 260 -38.69 -37.48 25.10
CA TYR A 260 -40.14 -37.33 24.92
C TYR A 260 -40.77 -38.41 24.02
N ALA A 261 -39.97 -39.29 23.41
CA ALA A 261 -40.47 -40.47 22.74
C ALA A 261 -40.93 -41.45 23.82
N PRO A 262 -42.23 -41.68 24.00
CA PRO A 262 -42.69 -42.70 24.92
C PRO A 262 -42.20 -44.05 24.39
N ASP A 263 -41.72 -44.91 25.28
CA ASP A 263 -41.41 -46.31 24.96
C ASP A 263 -42.66 -46.92 24.30
N TYR A 264 -42.64 -47.01 22.97
CA TYR A 264 -43.54 -47.87 22.23
C TYR A 264 -42.98 -49.28 22.37
N ASP A 265 -43.21 -49.86 23.54
CA ASP A 265 -43.06 -51.30 23.77
C ASP A 265 -44.02 -52.03 22.82
N LEU A 266 -43.44 -52.88 21.97
CA LEU A 266 -44.11 -53.83 21.08
C LEU A 266 -43.98 -55.23 21.67
#